data_AF-A0A8X6QAL6-F1
#
_entry.id   AF-A0A8X6QAL6-F1
#
_cell.length_a   1.000
_cell.length_b   1.000
_cell.length_c   1.000
_cell.angle_alpha   90.00
_cell.angle_beta   90.00
_cell.angle_gamma   90.00
#
_symmetry.space_group_name_H-M   'P 1'
#
loop_
_entity.id
_entity.type
_entity.pdbx_description
1 polymer ?
#
loop_
_entity_poly.entity_id
_entity_poly.type
_entity_poly.pdbx_seq_one_letter_code
_entity_poly.pdbx_strand_id
1 'polypeptide(L)'
;MKLIEDFNDIPSLCFIACTQIAITIWNRKDIKSSIGSVVNTCVTVNLKMAPQVKQVSTIVDKIEMDSRLKHFIKSIIEPVGYQIFLISNFSKVSTSILNPFNSFEMDCSVNFWTNYGTVNTKRVEELIARDEQRHESFRFILACNDCFQEIIERLFHSISYAQRNYYLSIEKRQLASYWTHRMINDLGFFAFLILRDKRNFPDSGYSADQFAFLYTLVTGSKSGIEYFMNYLRPNEYEVVWLNRAYHLTANLTEKKDYVADMPSRPSLHYVDALYFSLAKLSEEQRMKILRKYPGLIMRRFMQYPFFGLFNKYAHVLASYLNLDQLLRQFHYIIVLEETRTDLFGVQLFDNLWFNLPQARRDIINTYVEEHILEELIPLLRRRIGIAEKRRERQRRT
;
A
#
# COMPACT_ATOMS: atom_id res chain seq x y z
N MET A 1 -16.61 5.81 21.47
CA MET A 1 -15.35 5.14 21.84
C MET A 1 -15.23 3.70 21.26
N LYS A 2 -15.70 3.43 20.02
CA LYS A 2 -15.67 2.09 19.39
C LYS A 2 -14.79 1.97 18.13
N LEU A 3 -14.22 3.08 17.65
CA LEU A 3 -13.55 3.16 16.34
C LEU A 3 -12.05 2.77 16.32
N ILE A 4 -11.48 2.40 17.48
CA ILE A 4 -10.06 2.00 17.61
C ILE A 4 -9.93 0.46 17.66
N GLU A 5 -10.95 -0.26 18.14
CA GLU A 5 -10.94 -1.73 18.20
C GLU A 5 -10.99 -2.36 16.79
N ASP A 6 -11.70 -1.72 15.86
CA ASP A 6 -11.88 -2.21 14.48
C ASP A 6 -10.60 -2.19 13.61
N PHE A 7 -9.52 -1.58 14.11
CA PHE A 7 -8.21 -1.59 13.46
C PHE A 7 -7.28 -2.70 13.96
N ASN A 8 -7.77 -3.53 14.88
CA ASN A 8 -7.05 -4.67 15.44
C ASN A 8 -7.81 -5.99 15.26
N ASP A 9 -8.76 -6.06 14.31
CA ASP A 9 -9.58 -7.26 14.05
C ASP A 9 -8.71 -8.44 13.61
N ILE A 10 -8.27 -9.25 14.57
CA ILE A 10 -7.45 -10.43 14.33
C ILE A 10 -8.25 -11.36 13.39
N PRO A 11 -7.68 -11.79 12.25
CA PRO A 11 -8.36 -12.72 11.35
C PRO A 11 -8.74 -14.01 12.08
N SER A 12 -9.84 -14.63 11.64
CA SER A 12 -10.25 -15.93 12.19
C SER A 12 -9.15 -16.97 11.99
N LEU A 13 -9.07 -17.95 12.89
CA LEU A 13 -8.11 -19.07 12.76
C LEU A 13 -8.23 -19.78 11.41
N CYS A 14 -9.46 -19.90 10.89
CA CYS A 14 -9.72 -20.45 9.56
C CYS A 14 -9.05 -19.62 8.45
N PHE A 15 -9.17 -18.29 8.51
CA PHE A 15 -8.51 -17.38 7.57
C PHE A 15 -6.99 -17.54 7.63
N ILE A 16 -6.41 -17.54 8.84
CA ILE A 16 -4.96 -17.68 9.04
C ILE A 16 -4.48 -19.02 8.48
N ALA A 17 -5.16 -20.12 8.78
CA ALA A 17 -4.81 -21.45 8.29
C ALA A 17 -4.90 -21.55 6.75
N CYS A 18 -5.99 -21.07 6.15
CA CYS A 18 -6.16 -21.07 4.69
C CYS A 18 -5.08 -20.23 3.99
N THR A 19 -4.76 -19.09 4.58
CA THR A 19 -3.68 -18.20 4.12
C THR A 19 -2.33 -18.90 4.17
N GLN A 20 -2.02 -19.59 5.27
CA GLN A 20 -0.77 -20.33 5.39
C GLN A 20 -0.66 -21.46 4.36
N ILE A 21 -1.77 -22.14 4.05
CA ILE A 21 -1.82 -23.14 2.98
C ILE A 21 -1.53 -22.46 1.62
N ALA A 22 -2.18 -21.34 1.31
CA ALA A 22 -1.94 -20.61 0.07
C ALA A 22 -0.47 -20.18 -0.07
N ILE A 23 0.11 -19.60 0.98
CA ILE A 23 1.53 -19.22 1.05
C ILE A 23 2.43 -20.44 0.81
N THR A 24 2.13 -21.58 1.46
CA THR A 24 2.92 -22.81 1.33
C THR A 24 2.91 -23.33 -0.10
N ILE A 25 1.75 -23.34 -0.76
CA ILE A 25 1.65 -23.80 -2.15
C ILE A 25 2.43 -22.87 -3.08
N TRP A 26 2.26 -21.56 -2.95
CA TRP A 26 3.03 -20.59 -3.73
C TRP A 26 4.54 -20.71 -3.52
N ASN A 27 4.97 -21.12 -2.34
CA ASN A 27 6.38 -21.31 -2.00
C ASN A 27 7.00 -22.60 -2.56
N ARG A 28 6.22 -23.47 -3.23
CA ARG A 28 6.77 -24.65 -3.90
C ARG A 28 7.76 -24.25 -4.99
N LYS A 29 8.87 -24.99 -5.10
CA LYS A 29 9.99 -24.69 -6.00
C LYS A 29 9.58 -24.55 -7.47
N ASP A 30 8.70 -25.43 -7.95
CA ASP A 30 8.16 -25.39 -9.31
C ASP A 30 7.38 -24.10 -9.58
N ILE A 31 6.54 -23.67 -8.65
CA ILE A 31 5.78 -22.42 -8.78
C ILE A 31 6.70 -21.21 -8.67
N LYS A 32 7.58 -21.15 -7.66
CA LYS A 32 8.54 -20.05 -7.48
C LYS A 32 9.40 -19.81 -8.72
N SER A 33 9.94 -20.86 -9.32
CA SER A 33 10.75 -20.74 -10.55
C SER A 33 9.98 -20.10 -11.72
N SER A 34 8.66 -20.34 -11.81
CA SER A 34 7.81 -19.76 -12.85
C SER A 34 7.45 -18.29 -12.62
N ILE A 35 7.58 -17.77 -11.39
CA ILE A 35 7.38 -16.36 -11.07
C ILE A 35 8.61 -15.55 -11.51
N GLY A 36 9.80 -16.11 -11.29
CA GLY A 36 11.07 -15.45 -11.59
C GLY A 36 11.20 -14.97 -13.04
N SER A 37 10.61 -15.70 -13.99
CA SER A 37 10.58 -15.38 -15.42
C SER A 37 9.62 -14.24 -15.79
N VAL A 38 8.49 -14.13 -15.09
CA VAL A 38 7.47 -13.08 -15.32
C VAL A 38 8.00 -11.69 -14.98
N VAL A 39 8.78 -11.61 -13.90
CA VAL A 39 9.29 -10.35 -13.35
C VAL A 39 10.18 -9.58 -14.34
N ASN A 40 10.85 -10.27 -15.27
CA ASN A 40 11.84 -9.64 -16.15
C ASN A 40 11.21 -8.82 -17.30
N THR A 41 9.88 -8.78 -17.48
CA THR A 41 9.29 -8.38 -18.78
C THR A 41 8.21 -7.30 -18.81
N CYS A 42 7.68 -6.67 -17.74
CA CYS A 42 6.92 -5.38 -17.80
C CYS A 42 6.05 -5.02 -16.58
N VAL A 43 5.64 -3.74 -16.62
CA VAL A 43 4.75 -2.87 -15.81
C VAL A 43 3.33 -3.41 -15.52
N THR A 44 2.83 -4.44 -16.21
CA THR A 44 1.47 -4.99 -16.01
C THR A 44 1.51 -6.37 -15.32
N VAL A 45 1.65 -6.32 -14.00
CA VAL A 45 1.86 -7.47 -13.11
C VAL A 45 0.78 -8.56 -13.21
N ASN A 46 -0.49 -8.15 -13.24
CA ASN A 46 -1.60 -9.07 -12.98
C ASN A 46 -1.91 -9.99 -14.17
N LEU A 47 -1.87 -9.46 -15.41
CA LEU A 47 -2.14 -10.25 -16.62
C LEU A 47 -1.16 -11.41 -16.81
N LYS A 48 0.05 -11.29 -16.23
CA LYS A 48 1.09 -12.31 -16.37
C LYS A 48 1.06 -13.39 -15.29
N MET A 49 0.30 -13.20 -14.21
CA MET A 49 0.21 -14.18 -13.11
C MET A 49 -0.92 -15.20 -13.29
N ALA A 50 -1.84 -14.98 -14.24
CA ALA A 50 -2.98 -15.88 -14.46
C ALA A 50 -2.59 -17.36 -14.67
N PRO A 51 -1.52 -17.71 -15.42
CA PRO A 51 -1.08 -19.10 -15.53
C PRO A 51 -0.67 -19.72 -14.19
N GLN A 52 0.08 -18.99 -13.38
CA GLN A 52 0.56 -19.43 -12.06
C GLN A 52 -0.60 -19.54 -11.07
N VAL A 53 -1.54 -18.58 -11.08
CA VAL A 53 -2.76 -18.66 -10.27
C VAL A 53 -3.57 -19.91 -10.63
N LYS A 54 -3.72 -20.22 -11.92
CA LYS A 54 -4.40 -21.45 -12.38
C LYS A 54 -3.67 -22.72 -11.93
N GLN A 55 -2.34 -22.72 -11.98
CA GLN A 55 -1.52 -23.84 -11.50
C GLN A 55 -1.70 -24.06 -9.99
N VAL A 56 -1.60 -23.00 -9.19
CA VAL A 56 -1.81 -23.04 -7.73
C VAL A 56 -3.24 -23.49 -7.40
N SER A 57 -4.24 -22.99 -8.11
CA SER A 57 -5.65 -23.40 -7.96
C SER A 57 -5.87 -24.89 -8.26
N THR A 58 -5.21 -25.42 -9.30
CA THR A 58 -5.24 -26.85 -9.64
C THR A 58 -4.60 -27.71 -8.55
N ILE A 59 -3.55 -27.21 -7.87
CA ILE A 59 -2.95 -27.90 -6.73
C ILE A 59 -3.95 -27.95 -5.56
N VAL A 60 -4.64 -26.85 -5.28
CA VAL A 60 -5.67 -26.80 -4.22
C VAL A 60 -6.81 -27.80 -4.48
N ASP A 61 -7.23 -27.99 -5.74
CA ASP A 61 -8.25 -28.98 -6.08
C ASP A 61 -7.85 -30.41 -5.72
N LYS A 62 -6.56 -30.73 -5.79
CA LYS A 62 -6.01 -32.07 -5.50
C LYS A 62 -5.83 -32.34 -4.00
N ILE A 63 -5.90 -31.33 -3.15
CA ILE A 63 -5.77 -31.53 -1.70
C ILE A 63 -7.06 -32.15 -1.16
N GLU A 64 -6.96 -33.19 -0.34
CA GLU A 64 -8.12 -33.78 0.35
C GLU A 64 -8.58 -32.85 1.48
N MET A 65 -9.65 -32.07 1.23
CA MET A 65 -10.25 -31.16 2.19
C MET A 65 -11.69 -30.81 1.81
N ASP A 66 -12.44 -30.21 2.74
CA ASP A 66 -13.81 -29.76 2.52
C ASP A 66 -13.93 -28.73 1.38
N SER A 67 -15.04 -28.82 0.64
CA SER A 67 -15.32 -27.97 -0.52
C SER A 67 -15.35 -26.47 -0.19
N ARG A 68 -15.83 -26.09 0.99
CA ARG A 68 -15.88 -24.68 1.42
C ARG A 68 -14.48 -24.15 1.68
N LEU A 69 -13.61 -24.97 2.29
CA LEU A 69 -12.20 -24.61 2.50
C LEU A 69 -11.44 -24.48 1.19
N LYS A 70 -11.63 -25.40 0.22
CA LYS A 70 -11.05 -25.25 -1.12
C LYS A 70 -11.46 -23.94 -1.77
N HIS A 71 -12.76 -23.64 -1.74
CA HIS A 71 -13.30 -22.41 -2.30
C HIS A 71 -12.67 -21.18 -1.62
N PHE A 72 -12.53 -21.22 -0.29
CA PHE A 72 -11.94 -20.12 0.45
C PHE A 72 -10.45 -19.93 0.18
N ILE A 73 -9.65 -21.00 0.15
CA ILE A 73 -8.23 -20.92 -0.23
C ILE A 73 -8.11 -20.36 -1.66
N LYS A 74 -8.91 -20.85 -2.60
CA LYS A 74 -8.96 -20.32 -3.97
C LYS A 74 -9.26 -18.82 -4.00
N SER A 75 -10.05 -18.32 -3.06
CA SER A 75 -10.36 -16.90 -2.98
C SER A 75 -9.19 -16.00 -2.58
N ILE A 76 -8.17 -16.56 -1.92
CA ILE A 76 -7.00 -15.82 -1.42
C ILE A 76 -5.70 -16.16 -2.14
N ILE A 77 -5.68 -17.19 -3.01
CA ILE A 77 -4.50 -17.59 -3.81
C ILE A 77 -3.93 -16.39 -4.57
N GLU A 78 -4.76 -15.68 -5.34
CA GLU A 78 -4.26 -14.57 -6.16
C GLU A 78 -3.76 -13.39 -5.32
N PRO A 79 -4.51 -12.88 -4.32
CA PRO A 79 -3.99 -11.85 -3.42
C PRO A 79 -2.65 -12.22 -2.78
N VAL A 80 -2.51 -13.43 -2.26
CA VAL A 80 -1.24 -13.92 -1.68
C VAL A 80 -0.14 -13.99 -2.74
N GLY A 81 -0.44 -14.51 -3.93
CA GLY A 81 0.51 -14.57 -5.04
C GLY A 81 1.04 -13.20 -5.43
N TYR A 82 0.14 -12.21 -5.50
CA TYR A 82 0.49 -10.82 -5.77
C TYR A 82 1.47 -10.26 -4.73
N GLN A 83 1.27 -10.57 -3.45
CA GLN A 83 2.18 -10.18 -2.37
C GLN A 83 3.60 -10.79 -2.55
N ILE A 84 3.69 -12.07 -2.93
CA ILE A 84 4.97 -12.74 -3.23
C ILE A 84 5.68 -12.09 -4.41
N PHE A 85 4.91 -11.82 -5.46
CA PHE A 85 5.42 -11.17 -6.65
C PHE A 85 5.98 -9.78 -6.32
N LEU A 86 5.28 -9.00 -5.49
CA LEU A 86 5.74 -7.68 -5.07
C LEU A 86 7.04 -7.72 -4.28
N ILE A 87 7.21 -8.66 -3.34
CA ILE A 87 8.50 -8.84 -2.66
C ILE A 87 9.59 -9.18 -3.67
N SER A 88 9.30 -10.12 -4.57
CA SER A 88 10.26 -10.60 -5.57
C SER A 88 10.74 -9.46 -6.47
N ASN A 89 9.85 -8.52 -6.78
CA ASN A 89 10.17 -7.30 -7.52
C ASN A 89 10.92 -6.27 -6.68
N PHE A 90 10.51 -6.08 -5.42
CA PHE A 90 11.17 -5.14 -4.52
C PHE A 90 12.66 -5.48 -4.40
N SER A 91 12.96 -6.75 -4.16
CA SER A 91 14.33 -7.28 -4.14
C SER A 91 15.11 -6.88 -5.40
N LYS A 92 14.50 -7.03 -6.58
CA LYS A 92 15.16 -6.77 -7.87
C LYS A 92 15.34 -5.29 -8.19
N VAL A 93 14.30 -4.46 -8.01
CA VAL A 93 14.36 -3.02 -8.30
C VAL A 93 15.32 -2.31 -7.36
N SER A 94 15.32 -2.68 -6.08
CA SER A 94 16.28 -2.16 -5.12
C SER A 94 17.72 -2.54 -5.45
N THR A 95 17.95 -3.73 -6.04
CA THR A 95 19.29 -4.14 -6.48
C THR A 95 19.74 -3.49 -7.79
N SER A 96 18.86 -3.28 -8.76
CA SER A 96 19.26 -2.80 -10.09
C SER A 96 19.83 -1.38 -10.08
N ILE A 97 19.46 -0.56 -9.10
CA ILE A 97 19.94 0.84 -8.99
C ILE A 97 21.36 0.92 -8.42
N LEU A 98 21.81 -0.08 -7.66
CA LEU A 98 23.10 0.00 -6.94
C LEU A 98 24.06 -1.16 -7.22
N ASN A 99 23.58 -2.33 -7.65
CA ASN A 99 24.41 -3.42 -8.14
C ASN A 99 23.58 -4.50 -8.88
N PRO A 100 23.62 -4.58 -10.23
CA PRO A 100 22.78 -5.48 -11.01
C PRO A 100 23.12 -6.98 -10.89
N PHE A 101 24.21 -7.35 -10.23
CA PHE A 101 24.74 -8.73 -10.26
C PHE A 101 24.32 -9.63 -9.08
N ASN A 102 23.67 -9.11 -8.03
CA ASN A 102 23.27 -9.91 -6.86
C ASN A 102 21.73 -10.01 -6.76
N SER A 103 21.15 -11.00 -7.45
CA SER A 103 19.76 -11.38 -7.24
C SER A 103 19.60 -12.01 -5.86
N PHE A 104 18.88 -11.35 -4.97
CA PHE A 104 18.53 -11.91 -3.68
C PHE A 104 17.27 -12.75 -3.82
N GLU A 105 17.46 -14.06 -3.69
CA GLU A 105 16.36 -15.00 -3.56
C GLU A 105 15.90 -14.95 -2.10
N MET A 106 14.91 -14.11 -1.83
CA MET A 106 14.30 -14.03 -0.52
C MET A 106 13.49 -15.30 -0.27
N ASP A 107 13.87 -16.07 0.75
CA ASP A 107 13.04 -17.21 1.13
C ASP A 107 11.72 -16.73 1.76
N CYS A 108 10.68 -16.65 0.93
CA CYS A 108 9.34 -16.27 1.34
C CYS A 108 8.66 -17.31 2.27
N SER A 109 9.36 -18.37 2.70
CA SER A 109 8.83 -19.44 3.54
C SER A 109 8.88 -19.16 5.05
N VAL A 110 9.75 -18.25 5.53
CA VAL A 110 9.97 -18.08 6.99
C VAL A 110 9.71 -16.64 7.43
N ASN A 111 8.60 -16.44 8.15
CA ASN A 111 8.30 -15.28 9.01
C ASN A 111 8.01 -13.89 8.38
N PHE A 112 7.81 -13.79 7.07
CA PHE A 112 7.52 -12.50 6.41
C PHE A 112 6.04 -12.16 6.28
N TRP A 113 5.17 -12.99 6.82
CA TRP A 113 3.73 -12.88 6.62
C TRP A 113 3.04 -12.28 7.84
N THR A 114 2.05 -11.44 7.60
CA THR A 114 1.08 -11.03 8.62
C THR A 114 -0.02 -12.09 8.72
N ASN A 115 -0.81 -12.04 9.79
CA ASN A 115 -1.99 -12.91 9.94
C ASN A 115 -3.05 -12.68 8.84
N TYR A 116 -2.96 -11.57 8.09
CA TYR A 116 -3.85 -11.25 6.97
C TYR A 116 -3.34 -11.79 5.63
N GLY A 117 -2.25 -12.55 5.60
CA GLY A 117 -1.69 -13.05 4.34
C GLY A 117 -1.08 -11.94 3.48
N THR A 118 -0.70 -10.85 4.11
CA THR A 118 0.12 -9.81 3.49
C THR A 118 1.55 -9.91 3.99
N VAL A 119 2.43 -9.20 3.30
CA VAL A 119 3.83 -9.17 3.66
C VAL A 119 4.04 -8.17 4.78
N ASN A 120 4.77 -8.58 5.82
CA ASN A 120 5.31 -7.71 6.85
C ASN A 120 6.49 -6.93 6.26
N THR A 121 6.17 -5.86 5.54
CA THR A 121 7.12 -4.98 4.84
C THR A 121 8.23 -4.49 5.76
N LYS A 122 7.89 -4.03 6.98
CA LYS A 122 8.87 -3.63 8.01
C LYS A 122 9.92 -4.71 8.26
N ARG A 123 9.49 -5.95 8.49
CA ARG A 123 10.41 -7.07 8.76
C ARG A 123 11.26 -7.44 7.53
N VAL A 124 10.67 -7.36 6.33
CA VAL A 124 11.40 -7.57 5.08
C VAL A 124 12.49 -6.52 4.90
N GLU A 125 12.15 -5.24 5.02
CA GLU A 125 13.09 -4.12 4.89
C GLU A 125 14.17 -4.20 5.97
N GLU A 126 13.82 -4.57 7.20
CA GLU A 126 14.79 -4.74 8.28
C GLU A 126 15.79 -5.86 7.98
N LEU A 127 15.32 -7.02 7.50
CA LEU A 127 16.21 -8.13 7.14
C LEU A 127 17.11 -7.77 5.95
N ILE A 128 16.61 -7.06 4.96
CA ILE A 128 17.42 -6.55 3.84
C ILE A 128 18.45 -5.53 4.34
N ALA A 129 18.09 -4.65 5.28
CA ALA A 129 19.03 -3.70 5.86
C ALA A 129 20.12 -4.38 6.71
N ARG A 130 19.81 -5.52 7.32
CA ARG A 130 20.77 -6.34 8.09
C ARG A 130 21.68 -7.20 7.20
N ASP A 131 21.27 -7.59 6.01
CA ASP A 131 22.02 -8.48 5.10
C ASP A 131 23.39 -7.92 4.68
N GLU A 132 24.46 -8.51 5.21
CA GLU A 132 25.85 -8.11 4.96
C GLU A 132 26.34 -8.40 3.53
N GLN A 133 25.62 -9.24 2.76
CA GLN A 133 25.93 -9.47 1.35
C GLN A 133 25.52 -8.28 0.47
N ARG A 134 24.80 -7.30 1.02
CA ARG A 134 24.39 -6.07 0.34
C ARG A 134 25.37 -4.93 0.58
N HIS A 135 25.49 -4.07 -0.44
CA HIS A 135 26.32 -2.88 -0.35
C HIS A 135 25.87 -1.96 0.81
N GLU A 136 26.82 -1.49 1.62
CA GLU A 136 26.55 -0.75 2.86
C GLU A 136 25.72 0.52 2.64
N SER A 137 26.00 1.27 1.56
CA SER A 137 25.20 2.46 1.24
C SER A 137 23.73 2.14 0.99
N PHE A 138 23.42 1.00 0.35
CA PHE A 138 22.03 0.62 0.10
C PHE A 138 21.32 0.31 1.42
N ARG A 139 21.96 -0.50 2.26
CA ARG A 139 21.48 -0.86 3.59
C ARG A 139 21.25 0.38 4.45
N PHE A 140 22.17 1.35 4.39
CA PHE A 140 22.08 2.59 5.15
C PHE A 140 20.87 3.42 4.74
N ILE A 141 20.64 3.60 3.43
CA ILE A 141 19.48 4.37 2.93
C ILE A 141 18.16 3.68 3.30
N LEU A 142 18.10 2.36 3.15
CA LEU A 142 16.92 1.59 3.51
C LEU A 142 16.62 1.74 5.01
N ALA A 143 17.64 1.54 5.85
CA ALA A 143 17.51 1.74 7.29
C ALA A 143 17.06 3.16 7.65
N CYS A 144 17.60 4.19 6.98
CA CYS A 144 17.19 5.57 7.16
C CYS A 144 15.71 5.81 6.79
N ASN A 145 15.24 5.23 5.69
CA ASN A 145 13.86 5.41 5.22
C ASN A 145 12.82 4.80 6.17
N ASP A 146 13.17 3.70 6.85
CA ASP A 146 12.29 3.03 7.81
C ASP A 146 12.65 3.30 9.28
N CYS A 147 13.61 4.20 9.51
CA CYS A 147 14.04 4.65 10.82
C CYS A 147 14.50 3.49 11.73
N PHE A 148 15.24 2.52 11.18
CA PHE A 148 15.83 1.43 11.96
C PHE A 148 17.07 1.91 12.73
N GLN A 149 16.86 2.70 13.79
CA GLN A 149 17.91 3.43 14.50
C GLN A 149 19.16 2.59 14.83
N GLU A 150 19.00 1.42 15.44
CA GLU A 150 20.13 0.53 15.78
C GLU A 150 20.96 0.12 14.54
N ILE A 151 20.28 -0.12 13.40
CA ILE A 151 20.94 -0.48 12.14
C ILE A 151 21.63 0.76 11.55
N ILE A 152 20.98 1.92 11.60
CA ILE A 152 21.52 3.20 11.11
C ILE A 152 22.82 3.53 11.83
N GLU A 153 22.84 3.49 13.16
CA GLU A 153 24.00 3.81 13.99
C GLU A 153 25.20 2.92 13.62
N ARG A 154 24.98 1.60 13.53
CA ARG A 154 26.00 0.65 13.12
C ARG A 154 26.51 0.91 11.70
N LEU A 155 25.60 1.06 10.73
CA LEU A 155 25.96 1.26 9.32
C LEU A 155 26.63 2.61 9.06
N PHE A 156 26.27 3.64 9.82
CA PHE A 156 26.86 4.97 9.71
C PHE A 156 28.37 4.89 9.90
N HIS A 157 28.86 4.06 10.83
CA HIS A 157 30.28 3.87 11.05
C HIS A 157 30.97 3.01 9.99
N SER A 158 30.24 2.10 9.35
CA SER A 158 30.74 1.25 8.26
C SER A 158 30.92 2.00 6.93
N ILE A 159 29.97 2.89 6.60
CA ILE A 159 30.07 3.65 5.33
C ILE A 159 31.25 4.63 5.34
N SER A 160 31.86 4.81 4.17
CA SER A 160 33.03 5.68 3.98
C SER A 160 32.70 7.17 4.21
N TYR A 161 33.74 7.96 4.52
CA TYR A 161 33.61 9.41 4.66
C TYR A 161 33.03 10.09 3.42
N ALA A 162 33.44 9.67 2.22
CA ALA A 162 32.90 10.19 0.96
C ALA A 162 31.38 9.94 0.82
N GLN A 163 30.91 8.76 1.23
CA GLN A 163 29.47 8.45 1.23
C GLN A 163 28.71 9.27 2.28
N ARG A 164 29.26 9.47 3.48
CA ARG A 164 28.64 10.36 4.49
C ARG A 164 28.52 11.78 3.97
N ASN A 165 29.58 12.32 3.37
CA ASN A 165 29.55 13.66 2.75
C ASN A 165 28.53 13.76 1.63
N TYR A 166 28.36 12.71 0.82
CA TYR A 166 27.32 12.67 -0.19
C TYR A 166 25.91 12.81 0.44
N TYR A 167 25.66 12.15 1.57
CA TYR A 167 24.37 12.23 2.27
C TYR A 167 24.13 13.56 2.99
N LEU A 168 25.15 14.36 3.29
CA LEU A 168 24.95 15.69 3.87
C LEU A 168 24.21 16.65 2.93
N SER A 169 24.16 16.36 1.62
CA SER A 169 23.37 17.11 0.65
C SER A 169 21.88 16.71 0.66
N ILE A 170 20.97 17.69 0.72
CA ILE A 170 19.51 17.46 0.77
C ILE A 170 18.96 16.90 -0.55
N GLU A 171 19.60 17.18 -1.68
CA GLU A 171 18.96 17.13 -3.00
C GLU A 171 18.49 15.74 -3.46
N LYS A 172 18.96 14.65 -2.85
CA LYS A 172 18.66 13.30 -3.36
C LYS A 172 18.11 12.29 -2.35
N ARG A 173 18.28 12.47 -1.04
CA ARG A 173 17.97 11.43 -0.02
C ARG A 173 17.63 12.04 1.35
N GLN A 174 16.48 12.72 1.49
CA GLN A 174 16.21 13.56 2.67
C GLN A 174 16.27 12.83 4.02
N LEU A 175 15.80 11.58 4.13
CA LEU A 175 15.90 10.83 5.40
C LEU A 175 17.33 10.39 5.69
N ALA A 176 18.09 9.93 4.69
CA ALA A 176 19.51 9.63 4.88
C ALA A 176 20.30 10.88 5.27
N SER A 177 19.95 12.04 4.70
CA SER A 177 20.52 13.33 5.07
C SER A 177 20.20 13.72 6.51
N TYR A 178 18.92 13.63 6.90
CA TYR A 178 18.48 13.85 8.27
C TYR A 178 19.28 13.00 9.26
N TRP A 179 19.37 11.68 9.02
CA TRP A 179 20.11 10.77 9.89
C TRP A 179 21.60 11.06 9.90
N THR A 180 22.20 11.40 8.75
CA THR A 180 23.62 11.78 8.69
C THR A 180 23.90 13.03 9.54
N HIS A 181 23.08 14.08 9.41
CA HIS A 181 23.16 15.30 10.23
C HIS A 181 22.92 15.02 11.71
N ARG A 182 21.95 14.15 12.03
CA ARG A 182 21.69 13.71 13.41
C ARG A 182 22.91 13.02 14.03
N MET A 183 23.54 12.10 13.30
CA MET A 183 24.70 11.33 13.77
C MET A 183 25.94 12.20 14.02
N ILE A 184 26.08 13.33 13.33
CA ILE A 184 27.17 14.30 13.55
C ILE A 184 26.77 15.47 14.46
N ASN A 185 25.57 15.43 15.06
CA ASN A 185 25.01 16.50 15.89
C ASN A 185 24.85 17.85 15.18
N ASP A 186 24.51 17.86 13.89
CA ASP A 186 24.33 19.06 13.06
C ASP A 186 22.91 19.21 12.47
N LEU A 187 21.88 18.93 13.30
CA LEU A 187 20.49 19.13 12.88
C LEU A 187 20.15 20.61 12.61
N GLY A 188 20.94 21.55 13.15
CA GLY A 188 20.80 22.98 12.88
C GLY A 188 21.08 23.32 11.42
N PHE A 189 22.15 22.78 10.85
CA PHE A 189 22.44 22.97 9.43
C PHE A 189 21.43 22.24 8.54
N PHE A 190 20.98 21.05 8.93
CA PHE A 190 19.88 20.39 8.21
C PHE A 190 18.62 21.25 8.16
N ALA A 191 18.20 21.83 9.29
CA ALA A 191 17.08 22.76 9.35
C ALA A 191 17.30 24.00 8.45
N PHE A 192 18.51 24.55 8.43
CA PHE A 192 18.86 25.65 7.52
C PHE A 192 18.72 25.25 6.04
N LEU A 193 19.18 24.06 5.66
CA LEU A 193 19.06 23.57 4.29
C LEU A 193 17.59 23.36 3.89
N ILE A 194 16.74 22.92 4.82
CA ILE A 194 15.28 22.81 4.63
C ILE A 194 14.65 24.17 4.34
N LEU A 195 14.98 25.19 5.15
CA LEU A 195 14.47 26.55 4.99
C LEU A 195 14.85 27.16 3.62
N ARG A 196 15.98 26.73 3.06
CA ARG A 196 16.42 27.15 1.72
C ARG A 196 15.61 26.50 0.61
N ASP A 197 15.03 25.32 0.83
CA ASP A 197 14.19 24.62 -0.14
C ASP A 197 12.72 25.10 -0.10
N LYS A 198 12.53 26.40 -0.31
CA LYS A 198 11.20 27.04 -0.38
C LYS A 198 10.33 26.53 -1.54
N ARG A 199 10.95 25.93 -2.57
CA ARG A 199 10.23 25.38 -3.74
C ARG A 199 9.35 24.20 -3.34
N ASN A 200 9.88 23.33 -2.49
CA ASN A 200 9.14 22.15 -2.03
C ASN A 200 8.38 22.42 -0.72
N PHE A 201 8.82 23.41 0.08
CA PHE A 201 8.26 23.69 1.42
C PHE A 201 8.11 25.19 1.71
N PRO A 202 7.10 25.86 1.09
CA PRO A 202 6.91 27.31 1.23
C PRO A 202 6.56 27.78 2.65
N ASP A 203 6.12 26.88 3.54
CA ASP A 203 5.65 27.20 4.91
C ASP A 203 6.60 26.69 6.02
N SER A 204 7.91 26.59 5.79
CA SER A 204 8.81 25.82 6.66
C SER A 204 9.18 26.51 7.99
N GLY A 205 8.19 26.77 8.85
CA GLY A 205 8.41 26.89 10.30
C GLY A 205 8.63 25.54 10.99
N TYR A 206 8.90 24.47 10.23
CA TYR A 206 9.07 23.11 10.76
C TYR A 206 10.48 22.91 11.34
N SER A 207 10.55 22.19 12.46
CA SER A 207 11.82 21.65 12.95
C SER A 207 12.37 20.57 12.00
N ALA A 208 13.66 20.24 12.15
CA ALA A 208 14.30 19.13 11.45
C ALA A 208 13.53 17.80 11.61
N ASP A 209 13.03 17.53 12.82
CA ASP A 209 12.28 16.31 13.13
C ASP A 209 10.88 16.32 12.51
N GLN A 210 10.18 17.45 12.53
CA GLN A 210 8.90 17.61 11.84
C GLN A 210 9.03 17.44 10.33
N PHE A 211 10.14 17.93 9.76
CA PHE A 211 10.45 17.71 8.36
C PHE A 211 10.73 16.24 8.06
N ALA A 212 11.57 15.58 8.85
CA ALA A 212 11.83 14.15 8.68
C ALA A 212 10.54 13.32 8.80
N PHE A 213 9.68 13.64 9.77
CA PHE A 213 8.35 13.05 9.87
C PHE A 213 7.51 13.25 8.60
N LEU A 214 7.48 14.47 8.06
CA LEU A 214 6.80 14.74 6.78
C LEU A 214 7.32 13.86 5.65
N TYR A 215 8.62 13.59 5.58
CA TYR A 215 9.17 12.66 4.59
C TYR A 215 8.68 11.23 4.78
N THR A 216 8.54 10.77 6.01
CA THR A 216 7.98 9.43 6.25
C THR A 216 6.53 9.33 5.75
N LEU A 217 5.75 10.41 5.87
CA LEU A 217 4.40 10.50 5.28
C LEU A 217 4.44 10.49 3.75
N VAL A 218 5.34 11.28 3.15
CA VAL A 218 5.47 11.37 1.68
C VAL A 218 5.93 10.05 1.05
N THR A 219 6.79 9.32 1.75
CA THR A 219 7.35 8.03 1.29
C THR A 219 6.48 6.83 1.66
N GLY A 220 5.43 7.03 2.46
CA GLY A 220 4.58 5.94 2.94
C GLY A 220 5.31 4.98 3.89
N SER A 221 6.32 5.45 4.63
CA SER A 221 7.06 4.63 5.59
C SER A 221 6.26 4.46 6.89
N LYS A 222 5.51 3.35 7.04
CA LYS A 222 4.78 3.08 8.28
C LYS A 222 5.71 3.07 9.50
N SER A 223 6.87 2.40 9.40
CA SER A 223 7.86 2.33 10.47
C SER A 223 8.42 3.70 10.83
N GLY A 224 8.70 4.54 9.81
CA GLY A 224 9.15 5.91 10.04
C GLY A 224 8.08 6.78 10.71
N ILE A 225 6.82 6.65 10.28
CA ILE A 225 5.70 7.36 10.92
C ILE A 225 5.56 6.94 12.38
N GLU A 226 5.63 5.63 12.67
CA GLU A 226 5.59 5.10 14.04
C GLU A 226 6.74 5.63 14.90
N TYR A 227 7.97 5.62 14.37
CA TYR A 227 9.14 6.15 15.04
C TYR A 227 8.95 7.63 15.42
N PHE A 228 8.60 8.48 14.44
CA PHE A 228 8.47 9.92 14.70
C PHE A 228 7.23 10.28 15.52
N MET A 229 6.14 9.51 15.47
CA MET A 229 5.00 9.72 16.37
C MET A 229 5.35 9.43 17.83
N ASN A 230 6.25 8.48 18.09
CA ASN A 230 6.75 8.22 19.44
C ASN A 230 7.80 9.24 19.87
N TYR A 231 8.47 9.89 18.92
CA TYR A 231 9.54 10.85 19.17
C TYR A 231 9.05 12.30 19.32
N LEU A 232 8.08 12.71 18.50
CA LEU A 232 7.51 14.06 18.50
C LEU A 232 6.39 14.20 19.53
N ARG A 233 6.17 15.42 20.03
CA ARG A 233 5.01 15.71 20.89
C ARG A 233 3.72 15.66 20.06
N PRO A 234 2.56 15.31 20.68
CA PRO A 234 1.28 15.22 19.96
C PRO A 234 0.95 16.43 19.07
N ASN A 235 1.10 17.64 19.61
CA ASN A 235 0.88 18.88 18.88
C ASN A 235 1.85 19.10 17.70
N GLU A 236 3.08 18.58 17.78
CA GLU A 236 4.09 18.78 16.75
C GLU A 236 3.81 17.94 15.50
N TYR A 237 3.42 16.67 15.68
CA TYR A 237 3.09 15.82 14.54
C TYR A 237 1.67 16.08 14.01
N GLU A 238 0.72 16.51 14.85
CA GLU A 238 -0.66 16.81 14.42
C GLU A 238 -0.72 17.92 13.37
N VAL A 239 0.05 19.01 13.57
CA VAL A 239 0.12 20.13 12.62
C VAL A 239 0.66 19.65 11.28
N VAL A 240 1.76 18.88 11.28
CA VAL A 240 2.34 18.32 10.05
C VAL A 240 1.32 17.43 9.36
N TRP A 241 0.67 16.56 10.11
CA TRP A 241 -0.22 15.55 9.58
C TRP A 241 -1.50 16.15 8.98
N LEU A 242 -2.19 17.06 9.69
CA LEU A 242 -3.39 17.72 9.18
C LEU A 242 -3.13 18.55 7.91
N ASN A 243 -1.97 19.18 7.83
CA ASN A 243 -1.60 19.99 6.66
C ASN A 243 -1.19 19.14 5.46
N ARG A 244 -0.67 17.93 5.69
CA ARG A 244 0.03 17.15 4.66
C ARG A 244 -0.45 15.69 4.49
N ALA A 245 -1.52 15.29 5.16
CA ALA A 245 -2.19 13.99 4.96
C ALA A 245 -2.55 13.70 3.49
N TYR A 246 -2.72 14.76 2.67
CA TYR A 246 -2.84 14.63 1.21
C TYR A 246 -1.75 13.76 0.59
N HIS A 247 -0.49 13.93 1.01
CA HIS A 247 0.65 13.23 0.40
C HIS A 247 0.55 11.71 0.55
N LEU A 248 0.05 11.21 1.69
CA LEU A 248 -0.25 9.79 1.86
C LEU A 248 -1.37 9.30 0.92
N THR A 249 -2.33 10.16 0.62
CA THR A 249 -3.50 9.81 -0.21
C THR A 249 -3.26 9.99 -1.72
N ALA A 250 -2.42 10.94 -2.13
CA ALA A 250 -2.34 11.46 -3.51
C ALA A 250 -1.05 11.10 -4.27
N ASN A 251 0.04 10.76 -3.57
CA ASN A 251 1.33 10.44 -4.21
C ASN A 251 1.30 9.19 -5.11
N LEU A 252 0.16 8.51 -5.22
CA LEU A 252 -0.01 7.30 -6.01
C LEU A 252 -0.88 7.46 -7.26
N THR A 253 -1.50 8.62 -7.50
CA THR A 253 -2.35 8.85 -8.67
C THR A 253 -1.80 9.89 -9.66
N GLU A 254 -0.93 10.81 -9.25
CA GLU A 254 -0.61 12.00 -10.06
C GLU A 254 0.88 12.31 -10.25
N LYS A 255 1.82 11.56 -9.66
CA LYS A 255 3.26 11.86 -9.82
C LYS A 255 3.91 11.01 -10.90
N LYS A 256 4.06 11.59 -12.09
CA LYS A 256 5.17 11.30 -13.01
C LYS A 256 6.43 12.12 -12.69
N ASP A 257 6.32 13.27 -12.02
CA ASP A 257 7.40 14.28 -12.11
C ASP A 257 8.13 14.69 -10.82
N TYR A 258 7.68 14.30 -9.62
CA TYR A 258 8.25 14.86 -8.38
C TYR A 258 9.24 13.97 -7.61
N VAL A 259 9.43 12.70 -8.00
CA VAL A 259 10.33 11.78 -7.28
C VAL A 259 11.02 10.81 -8.26
N ALA A 260 11.61 11.35 -9.34
CA ALA A 260 12.26 10.55 -10.37
C ALA A 260 13.47 9.72 -9.83
N ASP A 261 14.01 10.06 -8.65
CA ASP A 261 15.26 9.49 -8.14
C ASP A 261 15.10 8.54 -6.92
N MET A 262 13.88 8.29 -6.42
CA MET A 262 13.67 7.25 -5.40
C MET A 262 13.26 5.94 -6.08
N PRO A 263 13.84 4.78 -5.70
CA PRO A 263 13.25 3.50 -6.05
C PRO A 263 11.78 3.54 -5.64
N SER A 264 10.88 3.41 -6.61
CA SER A 264 9.44 3.47 -6.36
C SER A 264 9.08 2.41 -5.33
N ARG A 265 8.82 2.84 -4.09
CA ARG A 265 8.35 1.93 -3.04
C ARG A 265 7.06 1.27 -3.54
N PRO A 266 6.88 -0.03 -3.32
CA PRO A 266 5.63 -0.70 -3.66
C PRO A 266 4.45 0.07 -3.07
N SER A 267 3.36 0.19 -3.84
CA SER A 267 2.15 0.91 -3.42
C SER A 267 1.58 0.43 -2.07
N LEU A 268 1.94 -0.78 -1.63
CA LEU A 268 1.54 -1.37 -0.35
C LEU A 268 1.99 -0.56 0.86
N HIS A 269 3.22 -0.02 0.84
CA HIS A 269 3.76 0.73 1.98
C HIS A 269 2.88 1.93 2.31
N TYR A 270 2.36 2.59 1.28
CA TYR A 270 1.45 3.73 1.42
C TYR A 270 0.12 3.37 2.05
N VAL A 271 -0.45 2.19 1.76
CA VAL A 271 -1.75 1.83 2.34
C VAL A 271 -1.60 1.47 3.81
N ASP A 272 -0.56 0.71 4.17
CA ASP A 272 -0.21 0.43 5.55
C ASP A 272 0.06 1.71 6.36
N ALA A 273 0.81 2.65 5.77
CA ALA A 273 1.11 3.94 6.37
C ALA A 273 -0.12 4.83 6.53
N LEU A 274 -0.97 4.91 5.50
CA LEU A 274 -2.23 5.65 5.55
C LEU A 274 -3.14 5.08 6.63
N TYR A 275 -3.26 3.75 6.69
CA TYR A 275 -4.06 3.07 7.67
C TYR A 275 -3.59 3.33 9.09
N PHE A 276 -2.31 3.07 9.35
CA PHE A 276 -1.69 3.33 10.65
C PHE A 276 -1.91 4.78 11.08
N SER A 277 -1.69 5.71 10.15
CA SER A 277 -1.90 7.13 10.40
C SER A 277 -3.34 7.46 10.76
N LEU A 278 -4.33 6.95 10.00
CA LEU A 278 -5.76 7.20 10.26
C LEU A 278 -6.20 6.65 11.62
N ALA A 279 -5.62 5.51 12.04
CA ALA A 279 -5.90 4.89 13.33
C ALA A 279 -5.41 5.71 14.53
N LYS A 280 -4.38 6.54 14.35
CA LYS A 280 -3.78 7.37 15.41
C LYS A 280 -4.50 8.70 15.65
N LEU A 281 -5.50 9.04 14.84
CA LEU A 281 -6.21 10.31 14.92
C LEU A 281 -7.47 10.22 15.77
N SER A 282 -7.85 11.38 16.31
CA SER A 282 -9.20 11.59 16.81
C SER A 282 -10.24 11.36 15.70
N GLU A 283 -11.46 11.03 16.10
CA GLU A 283 -12.57 10.82 15.17
C GLU A 283 -12.82 12.06 14.31
N GLU A 284 -12.82 13.26 14.91
CA GLU A 284 -13.00 14.53 14.20
C GLU A 284 -11.93 14.76 13.14
N GLN A 285 -10.65 14.58 13.50
CA GLN A 285 -9.51 14.73 12.57
C GLN A 285 -9.60 13.74 11.42
N ARG A 286 -9.93 12.48 11.73
CA ARG A 286 -10.11 11.42 10.73
C ARG A 286 -11.22 11.77 9.75
N MET A 287 -12.38 12.20 10.26
CA MET A 287 -13.53 12.60 9.44
C MET A 287 -13.22 13.81 8.55
N LYS A 288 -12.44 14.78 9.04
CA LYS A 288 -11.96 15.92 8.24
C LYS A 288 -11.20 15.45 7.01
N ILE A 289 -10.39 14.40 7.13
CA ILE A 289 -9.58 13.87 6.02
C ILE A 289 -10.36 12.95 5.10
N LEU A 290 -11.23 12.11 5.65
CA LEU A 290 -12.17 11.33 4.85
C LEU A 290 -13.03 12.24 3.96
N ARG A 291 -13.45 13.40 4.47
CA ARG A 291 -14.19 14.41 3.70
C ARG A 291 -13.32 15.14 2.68
N LYS A 292 -12.06 15.41 3.00
CA LYS A 292 -11.15 16.15 2.11
C LYS A 292 -10.67 15.30 0.94
N TYR A 293 -10.45 14.00 1.14
CA TYR A 293 -9.88 13.09 0.13
C TYR A 293 -10.67 11.78 -0.05
N PRO A 294 -12.01 11.84 -0.23
CA PRO A 294 -12.85 10.66 -0.18
C PRO A 294 -12.52 9.65 -1.28
N GLY A 295 -12.32 10.10 -2.52
CA GLY A 295 -12.07 9.20 -3.66
C GLY A 295 -10.71 8.51 -3.56
N LEU A 296 -9.69 9.23 -3.12
CA LEU A 296 -8.35 8.67 -2.95
C LEU A 296 -8.31 7.62 -1.83
N ILE A 297 -8.89 7.93 -0.67
CA ILE A 297 -8.94 7.00 0.47
C ILE A 297 -9.78 5.77 0.10
N MET A 298 -10.91 5.98 -0.58
CA MET A 298 -11.77 4.87 -1.03
C MET A 298 -10.98 3.87 -1.87
N ARG A 299 -10.22 4.32 -2.89
CA ARG A 299 -9.38 3.45 -3.72
C ARG A 299 -8.33 2.67 -2.92
N ARG A 300 -7.80 3.26 -1.85
CA ARG A 300 -6.81 2.59 -0.99
C ARG A 300 -7.47 1.47 -0.18
N PHE A 301 -8.67 1.70 0.33
CA PHE A 301 -9.42 0.68 1.07
C PHE A 301 -9.91 -0.46 0.15
N MET A 302 -10.06 -0.22 -1.16
CA MET A 302 -10.38 -1.30 -2.11
C MET A 302 -9.24 -2.32 -2.28
N GLN A 303 -8.01 -2.02 -1.81
CA GLN A 303 -6.86 -2.91 -1.96
C GLN A 303 -6.85 -3.99 -0.89
N TYR A 304 -6.44 -5.21 -1.25
CA TYR A 304 -6.21 -6.28 -0.28
C TYR A 304 -5.09 -5.89 0.72
N PRO A 305 -5.27 -6.07 2.04
CA PRO A 305 -6.35 -6.78 2.74
C PRO A 305 -7.42 -5.84 3.33
N PHE A 306 -7.47 -4.57 2.90
CA PHE A 306 -8.25 -3.50 3.53
C PHE A 306 -9.73 -3.45 3.14
N PHE A 307 -10.23 -4.47 2.44
CA PHE A 307 -11.63 -4.55 1.99
C PHE A 307 -12.65 -4.41 3.13
N GLY A 308 -12.34 -4.92 4.33
CA GLY A 308 -13.20 -4.73 5.50
C GLY A 308 -13.41 -3.24 5.85
N LEU A 309 -12.37 -2.42 5.70
CA LEU A 309 -12.46 -0.98 5.89
C LEU A 309 -13.24 -0.31 4.77
N PHE A 310 -13.06 -0.77 3.53
CA PHE A 310 -13.86 -0.28 2.42
C PHE A 310 -15.34 -0.49 2.71
N ASN A 311 -15.75 -1.71 3.08
CA ASN A 311 -17.14 -2.02 3.38
C ASN A 311 -17.71 -1.14 4.50
N LYS A 312 -16.90 -0.90 5.53
CA LYS A 312 -17.28 -0.06 6.66
C LYS A 312 -17.45 1.41 6.28
N TYR A 313 -16.52 1.96 5.50
CA TYR A 313 -16.47 3.39 5.18
C TYR A 313 -17.08 3.76 3.82
N ALA A 314 -17.50 2.80 3.00
CA ALA A 314 -18.00 3.04 1.65
C ALA A 314 -19.15 4.05 1.63
N HIS A 315 -20.13 3.91 2.52
CA HIS A 315 -21.27 4.83 2.61
C HIS A 315 -20.84 6.25 2.97
N VAL A 316 -19.97 6.42 3.97
CA VAL A 316 -19.44 7.73 4.41
C VAL A 316 -18.67 8.37 3.26
N LEU A 317 -17.72 7.65 2.69
CA LEU A 317 -16.85 8.15 1.63
C LEU A 317 -17.65 8.50 0.38
N ALA A 318 -18.61 7.67 -0.01
CA ALA A 318 -19.50 7.94 -1.14
C ALA A 318 -20.35 9.19 -0.95
N SER A 319 -20.77 9.49 0.29
CA SER A 319 -21.54 10.70 0.58
C SER A 319 -20.77 12.00 0.29
N TYR A 320 -19.44 11.95 0.32
CA TYR A 320 -18.56 13.08 0.04
C TYR A 320 -18.16 13.21 -1.44
N LEU A 321 -18.50 12.23 -2.28
CA LEU A 321 -18.20 12.26 -3.71
C LEU A 321 -19.30 12.98 -4.49
N ASN A 322 -18.88 13.80 -5.45
CA ASN A 322 -19.78 14.23 -6.52
C ASN A 322 -20.00 13.09 -7.54
N LEU A 323 -20.93 13.26 -8.48
CA LEU A 323 -21.29 12.22 -9.44
C LEU A 323 -20.08 11.75 -10.27
N ASP A 324 -19.32 12.69 -10.83
CA ASP A 324 -18.12 12.39 -11.62
C ASP A 324 -17.08 11.57 -10.82
N GLN A 325 -16.76 12.02 -9.60
CA GLN A 325 -15.83 11.31 -8.73
C GLN A 325 -16.31 9.91 -8.36
N LEU A 326 -17.62 9.73 -8.17
CA LEU A 326 -18.25 8.45 -7.87
C LEU A 326 -18.21 7.51 -9.09
N LEU A 327 -18.52 8.01 -10.29
CA LEU A 327 -18.39 7.26 -11.55
C LEU A 327 -16.93 6.82 -11.78
N ARG A 328 -15.95 7.68 -11.48
CA ARG A 328 -14.53 7.30 -11.51
C ARG A 328 -14.18 6.19 -10.51
N GLN A 329 -14.91 6.04 -9.39
CA GLN A 329 -14.71 4.90 -8.48
C GLN A 329 -15.30 3.61 -9.05
N PHE A 330 -16.49 3.67 -9.65
CA PHE A 330 -17.07 2.53 -10.34
C PHE A 330 -16.20 2.07 -11.51
N HIS A 331 -15.70 3.00 -12.32
CA HIS A 331 -14.72 2.69 -13.36
C HIS A 331 -13.50 2.01 -12.78
N TYR A 332 -12.94 2.55 -11.69
CA TYR A 332 -11.79 1.93 -11.05
C TYR A 332 -12.09 0.51 -10.59
N ILE A 333 -13.26 0.23 -10.00
CA ILE A 333 -13.67 -1.13 -9.61
C ILE A 333 -13.81 -2.06 -10.82
N ILE A 334 -14.41 -1.59 -11.92
CA ILE A 334 -14.56 -2.38 -13.15
C ILE A 334 -13.19 -2.71 -13.75
N VAL A 335 -12.30 -1.71 -13.85
CA VAL A 335 -10.92 -1.91 -14.31
C VAL A 335 -10.17 -2.84 -13.37
N LEU A 336 -10.35 -2.71 -12.05
CA LEU A 336 -9.78 -3.64 -11.10
C LEU A 336 -10.26 -5.06 -11.42
N GLU A 337 -11.55 -5.29 -11.61
CA GLU A 337 -12.09 -6.63 -11.93
C GLU A 337 -11.57 -7.19 -13.28
N GLU A 338 -11.35 -6.33 -14.27
CA GLU A 338 -10.82 -6.75 -15.57
C GLU A 338 -9.31 -6.98 -15.56
N THR A 339 -8.58 -6.19 -14.78
CA THR A 339 -7.11 -6.20 -14.74
C THR A 339 -6.55 -7.03 -13.60
N ARG A 340 -7.34 -7.31 -12.57
CA ARG A 340 -7.05 -8.20 -11.46
C ARG A 340 -8.20 -9.18 -11.44
N THR A 341 -7.92 -10.47 -11.50
CA THR A 341 -8.94 -11.48 -11.22
C THR A 341 -9.26 -11.52 -9.71
N ASP A 342 -9.11 -10.37 -9.01
CA ASP A 342 -9.43 -10.25 -7.62
C ASP A 342 -10.93 -10.54 -7.45
N LEU A 343 -11.22 -11.60 -6.70
CA LEU A 343 -12.57 -12.09 -6.44
C LEU A 343 -13.43 -11.07 -5.66
N PHE A 344 -12.85 -9.90 -5.35
CA PHE A 344 -13.49 -8.80 -4.67
C PHE A 344 -14.04 -7.74 -5.63
N GLY A 345 -13.63 -7.60 -6.90
CA GLY A 345 -14.16 -6.55 -7.80
C GLY A 345 -15.69 -6.49 -7.81
N VAL A 346 -16.30 -7.67 -7.91
CA VAL A 346 -17.75 -7.86 -7.80
C VAL A 346 -18.31 -7.45 -6.43
N GLN A 347 -17.67 -7.86 -5.33
CA GLN A 347 -18.12 -7.55 -3.97
C GLN A 347 -17.92 -6.06 -3.63
N LEU A 348 -16.83 -5.46 -4.11
CA LEU A 348 -16.52 -4.03 -4.06
C LEU A 348 -17.61 -3.24 -4.77
N PHE A 349 -18.01 -3.67 -5.96
CA PHE A 349 -19.09 -3.08 -6.72
C PHE A 349 -20.41 -3.16 -5.96
N ASP A 350 -20.81 -4.37 -5.56
CA ASP A 350 -22.06 -4.62 -4.85
C ASP A 350 -22.11 -3.79 -3.56
N ASN A 351 -21.03 -3.79 -2.78
CA ASN A 351 -20.94 -3.02 -1.55
C ASN A 351 -20.98 -1.51 -1.79
N LEU A 352 -20.33 -0.98 -2.83
CA LEU A 352 -20.46 0.44 -3.15
C LEU A 352 -21.90 0.76 -3.55
N TRP A 353 -22.46 0.01 -4.48
CA TRP A 353 -23.78 0.24 -5.07
C TRP A 353 -24.91 0.16 -4.03
N PHE A 354 -24.89 -0.85 -3.17
CA PHE A 354 -25.95 -1.05 -2.18
C PHE A 354 -25.87 -0.06 -1.01
N ASN A 355 -24.68 0.46 -0.70
CA ASN A 355 -24.50 1.51 0.31
C ASN A 355 -24.85 2.92 -0.18
N LEU A 356 -25.12 3.11 -1.47
CA LEU A 356 -25.59 4.41 -1.98
C LEU A 356 -27.06 4.68 -1.59
N PRO A 357 -27.41 5.93 -1.24
CA PRO A 357 -28.81 6.36 -1.16
C PRO A 357 -29.55 6.10 -2.48
N GLN A 358 -30.85 5.77 -2.41
CA GLN A 358 -31.65 5.46 -3.61
C GLN A 358 -31.58 6.59 -4.65
N ALA A 359 -31.74 7.84 -4.22
CA ALA A 359 -31.64 9.00 -5.11
C ALA A 359 -30.30 9.08 -5.88
N ARG A 360 -29.18 8.65 -5.28
CA ARG A 360 -27.89 8.61 -5.96
C ARG A 360 -27.83 7.49 -7.00
N ARG A 361 -28.43 6.33 -6.71
CA ARG A 361 -28.56 5.24 -7.69
C ARG A 361 -29.42 5.64 -8.88
N ASP A 362 -30.53 6.33 -8.62
CA ASP A 362 -31.44 6.79 -9.68
C ASP A 362 -30.72 7.76 -10.62
N ILE A 363 -29.97 8.73 -10.08
CA ILE A 363 -29.13 9.65 -10.87
C ILE A 363 -28.12 8.87 -11.74
N ILE A 364 -27.45 7.87 -11.17
CA ILE A 364 -26.49 7.06 -11.94
C ILE A 364 -27.19 6.26 -13.05
N ASN A 365 -28.36 5.69 -12.77
CA ASN A 365 -29.14 4.96 -13.78
C ASN A 365 -29.56 5.88 -14.92
N THR A 366 -30.12 7.05 -14.62
CA THR A 366 -30.49 8.06 -15.63
C THR A 366 -29.26 8.47 -16.46
N TYR A 367 -28.13 8.75 -15.80
CA TYR A 367 -26.89 9.10 -16.49
C TYR A 367 -26.41 7.99 -17.44
N VAL A 368 -26.43 6.74 -16.97
CA VAL A 368 -26.06 5.53 -17.74
C VAL A 368 -27.01 5.27 -18.90
N GLU A 369 -28.29 5.65 -18.79
CA GLU A 369 -29.28 5.53 -19.86
C GLU A 369 -29.06 6.60 -20.94
N GLU A 370 -28.79 7.83 -20.54
CA GLU A 370 -28.64 8.99 -21.43
C GLU A 370 -27.30 9.02 -22.20
N HIS A 371 -26.22 8.48 -21.63
CA HIS A 371 -24.86 8.62 -22.17
C HIS A 371 -24.35 7.33 -22.83
N ILE A 372 -24.97 6.87 -23.92
CA ILE A 372 -24.69 5.56 -24.56
C ILE A 372 -23.24 5.40 -25.10
N LEU A 373 -22.47 6.49 -25.24
CA LEU A 373 -21.24 6.52 -26.05
C LEU A 373 -19.91 6.41 -25.29
N GLU A 374 -19.87 6.35 -23.96
CA GLU A 374 -18.62 6.10 -23.24
C GLU A 374 -18.41 4.59 -23.03
N GLU A 375 -17.21 4.06 -23.37
CA GLU A 375 -16.82 2.62 -23.25
C GLU A 375 -17.16 2.01 -21.87
N LEU A 376 -17.23 2.86 -20.87
CA LEU A 376 -17.54 2.58 -19.47
C LEU A 376 -18.99 2.22 -19.18
N ILE A 377 -19.92 2.82 -19.91
CA ILE A 377 -21.35 2.80 -19.59
C ILE A 377 -22.01 1.45 -19.85
N PRO A 378 -21.69 0.72 -20.95
CA PRO A 378 -22.15 -0.66 -21.13
C PRO A 378 -21.69 -1.61 -20.01
N LEU A 379 -20.44 -1.46 -19.54
CA LEU A 379 -19.89 -2.26 -18.45
C LEU A 379 -20.61 -1.96 -17.13
N LEU A 380 -20.78 -0.67 -16.83
CA LEU A 380 -21.49 -0.23 -15.63
C LEU A 380 -22.96 -0.71 -15.63
N ARG A 381 -23.67 -0.55 -16.75
CA ARG A 381 -25.05 -1.03 -16.94
C ARG A 381 -25.16 -2.54 -16.71
N ARG A 382 -24.25 -3.32 -17.30
CA ARG A 382 -24.19 -4.77 -17.10
C ARG A 382 -23.99 -5.12 -15.62
N ARG A 383 -23.12 -4.41 -14.92
CA ARG A 383 -22.83 -4.66 -13.50
C ARG A 383 -23.99 -4.32 -12.59
N ILE A 384 -24.65 -3.17 -12.81
CA ILE A 384 -25.87 -2.79 -12.10
C ILE A 384 -26.94 -3.88 -12.26
N GLY A 385 -27.17 -4.34 -13.50
CA GLY A 385 -28.16 -5.40 -13.76
C GLY A 385 -27.82 -6.75 -13.09
N ILE A 386 -26.53 -7.09 -12.95
CA ILE A 386 -26.10 -8.28 -12.21
C ILE A 386 -26.31 -8.10 -10.71
N ALA A 387 -25.94 -6.94 -10.16
CA ALA A 387 -26.08 -6.62 -8.75
C ALA A 387 -27.56 -6.70 -8.31
N GLU A 388 -28.47 -6.03 -9.02
CA GLU A 388 -29.90 -6.03 -8.68
C GLU A 388 -30.51 -7.43 -8.70
N LYS A 389 -30.21 -8.25 -9.72
CA LYS A 389 -30.66 -9.65 -9.79
C LYS A 389 -30.20 -10.49 -8.60
N ARG A 390 -29.03 -10.22 -8.03
CA ARG A 390 -28.54 -10.93 -6.83
C ARG A 390 -29.26 -10.48 -5.58
N ARG A 391 -29.51 -9.18 -5.43
CA ARG A 391 -30.29 -8.65 -4.32
C ARG A 391 -31.70 -9.23 -4.29
N GLU A 392 -32.34 -9.36 -5.44
CA GLU A 392 -33.66 -10.01 -5.56
C GLU A 392 -33.63 -11.48 -5.13
N ARG A 393 -32.58 -12.23 -5.51
CA ARG A 393 -32.42 -13.63 -5.08
C ARG A 393 -32.24 -13.74 -3.57
N GLN A 394 -31.42 -12.88 -2.97
CA GLN A 394 -31.21 -12.84 -1.53
C GLN A 394 -32.46 -12.48 -0.73
N ARG A 395 -33.41 -11.74 -1.31
CA ARG A 395 -34.70 -11.43 -0.67
C ARG A 395 -35.71 -12.59 -0.71
N ARG A 396 -35.49 -13.59 -1.57
CA ARG A 396 -36.39 -14.74 -1.74
C ARG A 396 -35.98 -15.95 -0.89
N THR A 397 -34.72 -15.99 -0.47
CA THR A 397 -34.15 -16.95 0.49
C THR A 397 -34.25 -16.38 1.89
#